data_AF-A0A0P9M5G9-F1
#
_entry.id   AF-A0A0P9M5G9-F1
#
_cell.length_a   1.000
_cell.length_b   1.000
_cell.length_c   1.000
_cell.angle_alpha   90.00
_cell.angle_beta   90.00
_cell.angle_gamma   90.00
#
_symmetry.space_group_name_H-M   'P 1'
#
loop_
_entity.id
_entity.type
_entity.pdbx_description
1 polymer ?
#
loop_
_entity_poly.entity_id
_entity_poly.type
_entity_poly.pdbx_seq_one_letter_code
_entity_poly.pdbx_strand_id
1 'polypeptide(L)'
;MSQERYGIRRFALLNTAGYSLGLFPLENPLSVYGANNLGKSASINALQFPILARMSDMSFGKYSLEQSRRFYFASDTSYILVEVSLPHGPHVIGVVGRGPGGGFGHQFFAYAGELDLGHYQKNDTC
;
A
#
# COMPACT_ATOMS: atom_id res chain seq x y z
N MET A 1 23.03 17.99 14.20
CA MET A 1 22.22 16.87 14.74
C MET A 1 21.07 16.65 13.77
N SER A 2 20.99 15.48 13.12
CA SER A 2 19.82 15.15 12.30
C SER A 2 18.61 15.00 13.21
N GLN A 3 17.59 15.83 13.01
CA GLN A 3 16.32 15.73 13.73
C GLN A 3 15.72 14.34 13.47
N GLU A 4 15.32 13.63 14.51
CA GLU A 4 14.60 12.36 14.37
C GLU A 4 13.26 12.65 13.69
N ARG A 5 12.98 11.97 12.57
CA ARG A 5 11.77 12.17 11.77
C ARG A 5 10.83 10.99 11.98
N TYR A 6 9.64 11.29 12.51
CA TYR A 6 8.53 10.34 12.60
C TYR A 6 7.64 10.44 11.36
N GLY A 7 6.96 9.34 11.03
CA GLY A 7 6.09 9.25 9.86
C GLY A 7 6.43 8.06 8.96
N ILE A 8 5.86 8.06 7.75
CA ILE A 8 5.98 6.96 6.81
C ILE A 8 7.42 6.88 6.28
N ARG A 9 8.06 5.71 6.41
CA ARG A 9 9.42 5.45 5.95
C ARG A 9 9.45 4.63 4.67
N ARG A 10 8.56 3.64 4.55
CA ARG A 10 8.49 2.74 3.41
C ARG A 10 7.04 2.52 3.03
N PHE A 11 6.80 2.40 1.74
CA PHE A 11 5.52 2.05 1.17
C PHE A 11 5.71 0.87 0.21
N ALA A 12 4.92 -0.19 0.39
CA ALA A 12 5.02 -1.39 -0.41
C ALA A 12 3.67 -1.78 -1.02
N LEU A 13 3.73 -2.21 -2.27
CA LEU A 13 2.62 -2.73 -3.06
C LEU A 13 2.95 -4.17 -3.45
N LEU A 14 2.09 -5.12 -3.09
CA LEU A 14 2.24 -6.53 -3.46
C LEU A 14 0.97 -6.99 -4.17
N ASN A 15 1.11 -7.57 -5.36
CA ASN A 15 0.00 -8.07 -6.20
C ASN A 15 -1.20 -7.10 -6.30
N THR A 16 -0.91 -5.82 -6.48
CA THR A 16 -1.92 -4.75 -6.47
C THR A 16 -1.57 -3.68 -7.50
N ALA A 17 -2.59 -3.06 -8.10
CA ALA A 17 -2.41 -1.88 -8.95
C ALA A 17 -1.47 -2.07 -10.16
N GLY A 18 -1.30 -3.31 -10.62
CA GLY A 18 -0.36 -3.67 -11.69
C GLY A 18 1.07 -3.97 -11.22
N TYR A 19 1.35 -3.90 -9.92
CA TYR A 19 2.62 -4.30 -9.33
C TYR A 19 2.55 -5.74 -8.82
N SER A 20 3.52 -6.56 -9.20
CA SER A 20 3.82 -7.79 -8.44
C SER A 20 4.51 -7.41 -7.13
N LEU A 21 5.56 -6.57 -7.21
CA LEU A 21 6.19 -5.91 -6.08
C LEU A 21 6.56 -4.47 -6.46
N GLY A 22 6.16 -3.50 -5.64
CA GLY A 22 6.60 -2.12 -5.72
C GLY A 22 7.02 -1.62 -4.36
N LEU A 23 8.30 -1.28 -4.18
CA LEU A 23 8.85 -0.76 -2.93
C LEU A 23 9.28 0.70 -3.12
N PHE A 24 8.73 1.58 -2.29
CA PHE A 24 8.94 3.02 -2.36
C PHE A 24 9.59 3.50 -1.05
N PRO A 25 10.87 3.94 -1.08
CA PRO A 25 11.49 4.57 0.07
C PRO A 25 10.95 5.99 0.23
N LEU A 26 10.38 6.31 1.39
CA LEU A 26 9.73 7.59 1.70
C LEU A 26 10.43 8.39 2.81
N GLU A 27 11.61 7.93 3.25
CA GLU A 27 12.44 8.64 4.23
C GLU A 27 13.01 9.96 3.68
N ASN A 28 13.11 10.04 2.35
CA ASN A 28 13.52 11.22 1.60
C ASN A 28 12.48 11.53 0.52
N PRO A 29 12.42 12.78 0.01
CA PRO A 29 11.56 13.11 -1.11
C PRO A 29 11.78 12.16 -2.29
N LEU A 30 10.72 11.48 -2.73
CA LEU A 30 10.75 10.53 -3.83
C LEU A 30 10.00 11.09 -5.03
N SER A 31 10.64 11.06 -6.19
CA SER A 31 10.00 11.37 -7.47
C SER A 31 9.70 10.10 -8.24
N VAL A 32 8.43 9.85 -8.57
CA VAL A 32 8.03 8.69 -9.37
C VAL A 32 7.97 9.08 -10.84
N TYR A 33 8.96 8.62 -11.63
CA TYR A 33 9.05 8.87 -13.07
C TYR A 33 8.74 7.60 -13.88
N GLY A 34 8.19 7.76 -15.08
CA GLY A 34 7.79 6.66 -15.95
C GLY A 34 6.76 7.09 -17.00
N ALA A 35 6.57 6.28 -18.04
CA ALA A 35 5.58 6.55 -19.06
C ALA A 35 4.15 6.58 -18.49
N ASN A 36 3.24 7.23 -19.21
CA ASN A 36 1.83 7.27 -18.83
C ASN A 36 1.27 5.85 -18.76
N ASN A 37 0.38 5.61 -17.79
CA ASN A 37 -0.29 4.32 -17.55
C ASN A 37 0.58 3.17 -17.00
N LEU A 38 1.86 3.39 -16.66
CA LEU A 38 2.71 2.39 -16.00
C LEU A 38 2.52 2.31 -14.48
N GLY A 39 1.30 2.51 -13.98
CA GLY A 39 1.01 2.34 -12.55
C GLY A 39 1.39 3.52 -11.64
N LYS A 40 1.97 4.61 -12.17
CA LYS A 40 2.40 5.78 -11.38
C LYS A 40 1.29 6.45 -10.57
N SER A 41 0.19 6.84 -11.22
CA SER A 41 -0.96 7.44 -10.51
C SER A 41 -1.63 6.42 -9.60
N ALA A 42 -1.58 5.15 -9.99
CA ALA A 42 -2.13 4.04 -9.23
C ALA A 42 -1.36 3.82 -7.91
N SER A 43 -0.02 3.86 -7.92
CA SER A 43 0.78 3.71 -6.70
C SER A 43 0.57 4.86 -5.73
N ILE A 44 0.49 6.10 -6.21
CA ILE A 44 0.18 7.25 -5.36
C ILE A 44 -1.24 7.14 -4.78
N ASN A 45 -2.22 6.73 -5.58
CA ASN A 45 -3.59 6.57 -5.10
C ASN A 45 -3.73 5.40 -4.11
N ALA A 46 -2.94 4.34 -4.24
CA ALA A 46 -2.92 3.24 -3.30
C ALA A 46 -2.54 3.68 -1.88
N LEU A 47 -1.69 4.72 -1.73
CA LEU A 47 -1.31 5.25 -0.42
C LEU A 47 -2.50 5.81 0.38
N GLN A 48 -3.61 6.16 -0.28
CA GLN A 48 -4.83 6.59 0.39
C GLN A 48 -5.43 5.48 1.28
N PHE A 49 -5.27 4.20 0.91
CA PHE A 49 -5.84 3.09 1.68
C PHE A 49 -5.35 3.05 3.12
N PRO A 50 -4.05 2.91 3.42
CA PRO A 50 -3.59 2.82 4.81
C PRO A 50 -3.75 4.12 5.61
N ILE A 51 -3.96 5.27 4.95
CA ILE A 51 -4.05 6.59 5.61
C ILE A 51 -5.51 6.97 5.90
N LEU A 52 -6.44 6.69 4.98
CA LEU A 52 -7.85 7.08 5.08
C LEU A 52 -8.70 5.88 5.48
N ALA A 53 -9.35 5.97 6.64
CA ALA A 53 -10.13 4.85 7.21
C ALA A 53 -11.39 4.50 6.39
N ARG A 54 -11.94 5.45 5.63
CA ARG A 54 -13.18 5.27 4.86
C ARG A 54 -12.93 5.49 3.39
N MET A 55 -13.45 4.57 2.57
CA MET A 55 -13.39 4.71 1.11
C MET A 55 -14.13 5.93 0.58
N SER A 56 -15.14 6.44 1.28
CA SER A 56 -15.84 7.68 0.92
C SER A 56 -14.93 8.90 0.91
N ASP A 57 -13.85 8.85 1.68
CA ASP A 57 -12.92 9.96 1.86
C ASP A 57 -11.78 9.88 0.81
N MET A 58 -11.73 8.79 0.04
CA MET A 58 -10.72 8.54 -1.00
C MET A 58 -11.19 9.06 -2.36
N SER A 59 -10.24 9.53 -3.18
CA SER A 59 -10.50 9.97 -4.55
C SER A 59 -9.69 9.16 -5.56
N PHE A 60 -10.40 8.46 -6.44
CA PHE A 60 -9.82 7.67 -7.54
C PHE A 60 -10.09 8.31 -8.91
N GLY A 61 -10.37 9.61 -8.94
CA GLY A 61 -10.65 10.36 -10.16
C GLY A 61 -11.93 9.88 -10.86
N LYS A 62 -11.80 9.42 -12.11
CA LYS A 62 -12.94 9.02 -12.96
C LYS A 62 -13.52 7.63 -12.67
N TYR A 63 -12.88 6.85 -11.79
CA TYR A 63 -13.26 5.46 -11.53
C TYR A 63 -14.23 5.38 -10.35
N SER A 64 -15.21 4.47 -10.43
CA SER A 64 -16.10 4.20 -9.29
C SER A 64 -15.35 3.51 -8.15
N LEU A 65 -15.93 3.53 -6.94
CA LEU A 65 -15.36 2.83 -5.78
C LEU A 65 -15.25 1.31 -6.04
N GLU A 66 -16.24 0.73 -6.74
CA GLU A 66 -16.23 -0.69 -7.09
C GLU A 66 -15.11 -1.01 -8.08
N GLN A 67 -14.96 -0.22 -9.14
CA GLN A 67 -13.87 -0.38 -10.12
C GLN A 67 -12.50 -0.27 -9.45
N SER A 68 -12.36 0.71 -8.55
CA SER A 68 -11.12 0.94 -7.80
C SER A 68 -10.82 -0.25 -6.88
N ARG A 69 -11.82 -0.77 -6.15
CA ARG A 69 -11.68 -1.98 -5.33
C ARG A 69 -11.17 -3.17 -6.14
N ARG A 70 -11.80 -3.46 -7.28
CA ARG A 70 -11.40 -4.56 -8.15
C ARG A 70 -9.98 -4.42 -8.68
N PHE A 71 -9.56 -3.18 -8.96
CA PHE A 71 -8.23 -2.88 -9.47
C PHE A 71 -7.13 -3.04 -8.39
N TYR A 72 -7.37 -2.57 -7.17
CA TYR A 72 -6.38 -2.67 -6.09
C TYR A 72 -6.41 -3.99 -5.32
N PHE A 73 -7.53 -4.69 -5.26
CA PHE A 73 -7.72 -5.89 -4.45
C PHE A 73 -8.24 -7.06 -5.29
N ALA A 74 -7.54 -7.32 -6.39
CA ALA A 74 -7.91 -8.36 -7.35
C ALA A 74 -7.77 -9.79 -6.76
N SER A 75 -6.89 -9.97 -5.77
CA SER A 75 -6.73 -11.23 -5.02
C SER A 75 -6.80 -11.01 -3.51
N ASP A 76 -6.82 -12.12 -2.76
CA ASP A 76 -6.63 -12.15 -1.31
C ASP A 76 -5.15 -12.02 -0.90
N THR A 77 -4.24 -11.99 -1.87
CA THR A 77 -2.81 -11.70 -1.71
C THR A 77 -2.44 -10.28 -2.17
N SER A 78 -3.42 -9.42 -2.46
CA SER A 78 -3.17 -8.01 -2.76
C SER A 78 -2.92 -7.23 -1.46
N TYR A 79 -1.70 -6.74 -1.26
CA TYR A 79 -1.32 -5.96 -0.07
C TYR A 79 -0.87 -4.54 -0.42
N ILE A 80 -1.30 -3.60 0.40
CA ILE A 80 -0.82 -2.22 0.44
C ILE A 80 -0.31 -1.97 1.86
N LEU A 81 0.99 -1.72 2.00
CA LEU A 81 1.67 -1.68 3.29
C LEU A 81 2.43 -0.36 3.45
N VAL A 82 2.40 0.21 4.66
CA VAL A 82 3.26 1.32 5.05
C VAL A 82 3.99 0.98 6.34
N GLU A 83 5.31 1.20 6.34
CA GLU A 83 6.13 1.19 7.55
C GLU A 83 6.20 2.62 8.08
N VAL A 84 5.93 2.79 9.36
CA VAL A 84 5.85 4.08 10.04
C VAL A 84 6.82 4.10 11.21
N SER A 85 7.67 5.13 11.26
CA SER A 85 8.51 5.44 12.42
C SER A 85 7.68 6.18 13.45
N LEU A 86 7.53 5.62 14.66
CA LEU A 86 6.85 6.24 15.79
C LEU A 86 7.81 6.36 16.99
N PRO A 87 7.53 7.24 17.97
CA PRO A 87 8.40 7.42 19.15
C PRO A 87 8.59 6.15 19.98
N HIS A 88 7.64 5.21 19.91
CA HIS A 88 7.66 3.94 20.62
C HIS A 88 8.09 2.76 19.71
N GLY A 89 8.78 3.04 18.60
CA GLY A 89 9.30 2.03 17.67
C GLY A 89 8.50 1.90 16.37
N PRO A 90 9.04 1.17 15.38
CA PRO A 90 8.44 1.03 14.06
C PRO A 90 7.12 0.24 14.13
N HIS A 91 6.19 0.60 13.25
CA HIS A 91 4.91 -0.09 13.09
C HIS A 91 4.61 -0.26 11.60
N VAL A 92 3.91 -1.33 11.26
CA VAL A 92 3.36 -1.54 9.93
C VAL A 92 1.85 -1.38 9.97
N ILE A 93 1.33 -0.57 9.06
CA ILE A 93 -0.10 -0.49 8.77
C ILE A 93 -0.31 -1.12 7.41
N GLY A 94 -1.21 -2.10 7.34
CA GLY A 94 -1.47 -2.86 6.14
C GLY A 94 -2.94 -2.90 5.77
N VAL A 95 -3.17 -3.01 4.47
CA VAL A 95 -4.48 -3.24 3.87
C VAL A 95 -4.37 -4.45 2.97
N VAL A 96 -5.17 -5.48 3.24
CA VAL A 96 -5.20 -6.72 2.46
C VAL A 96 -6.52 -6.83 1.69
N GLY A 97 -6.45 -7.30 0.45
CA GLY A 97 -7.61 -7.63 -0.36
C GLY A 97 -8.33 -8.88 0.11
N ARG A 98 -9.61 -9.01 -0.23
CA ARG A 98 -10.38 -10.25 -0.01
C ARG A 98 -10.64 -11.03 -1.30
N GLY A 99 -10.06 -10.57 -2.41
CA GLY A 99 -10.25 -11.14 -3.74
C GLY A 99 -11.73 -11.22 -4.19
N PRO A 100 -12.01 -12.00 -5.25
CA PRO A 100 -13.37 -12.13 -5.79
C PRO A 100 -14.35 -12.76 -4.80
N GLY A 101 -13.90 -13.74 -4.01
CA GLY A 101 -14.72 -14.43 -3.01
C GLY A 101 -15.22 -13.52 -1.89
N GLY A 102 -14.46 -12.48 -1.54
CA GLY A 102 -14.87 -11.44 -0.61
C GLY A 102 -15.42 -10.17 -1.26
N GLY A 103 -15.87 -10.25 -2.53
CA GLY A 103 -16.47 -9.13 -3.25
C GLY A 103 -15.49 -7.99 -3.54
N PHE A 104 -14.20 -8.29 -3.68
CA PHE A 104 -13.10 -7.32 -3.87
C PHE A 104 -13.01 -6.29 -2.73
N GLY A 105 -13.52 -6.65 -1.55
CA GLY A 105 -13.34 -5.88 -0.33
C GLY A 105 -11.89 -5.87 0.13
N HIS A 106 -11.62 -5.11 1.18
CA HIS A 106 -10.32 -5.10 1.85
C HIS A 106 -10.50 -5.09 3.37
N GLN A 107 -9.42 -5.36 4.07
CA GLN A 107 -9.34 -5.35 5.52
C GLN A 107 -8.06 -4.68 5.99
N PHE A 108 -8.19 -3.89 7.04
CA PHE A 108 -7.08 -3.24 7.71
C PHE A 108 -6.46 -4.15 8.75
N PHE A 109 -5.14 -4.04 8.93
CA PHE A 109 -4.40 -4.62 10.03
C PHE A 109 -3.21 -3.74 10.39
N ALA A 110 -2.67 -3.93 11.59
CA ALA A 110 -1.44 -3.27 12.01
C ALA A 110 -0.65 -4.15 12.98
N TYR A 111 0.67 -3.98 13.02
CA TYR A 111 1.53 -4.61 14.00
C TYR A 111 2.73 -3.72 14.37
N ALA A 112 3.28 -3.96 15.55
CA ALA A 112 4.55 -3.38 15.97
C ALA A 112 5.71 -4.17 15.35
N GLY A 113 6.67 -3.46 14.76
CA GLY A 113 7.81 -4.04 14.04
C GLY A 113 8.10 -3.33 12.73
N GLU A 114 9.20 -3.72 12.10
CA GLU A 114 9.59 -3.27 10.76
C GLU A 114 8.88 -4.10 9.68
N LEU A 115 8.79 -3.55 8.47
CA LEU A 115 8.24 -4.28 7.34
C LEU A 115 9.20 -5.38 6.88
N ASP A 116 8.79 -6.63 7.07
CA ASP A 116 9.45 -7.81 6.50
C ASP A 116 8.62 -8.35 5.33
N LEU A 117 9.18 -8.31 4.13
CA LEU A 117 8.54 -8.82 2.91
C LEU A 117 8.39 -10.34 2.92
N GLY A 118 9.22 -11.08 3.66
CA GLY A 118 9.16 -12.53 3.78
C GLY A 118 7.85 -13.03 4.41
N HIS A 119 7.14 -12.18 5.17
CA HIS A 119 5.82 -12.51 5.70
C HIS A 119 4.72 -12.54 4.64
N TYR A 120 4.94 -11.92 3.48
CA TYR A 120 3.93 -11.73 2.43
C TYR A 120 4.30 -12.42 1.12
N GLN A 121 5.43 -13.11 1.08
CA GLN A 121 5.96 -13.75 -0.10
C GLN A 121 6.18 -15.23 0.16
N LYS A 122 6.05 -16.02 -0.89
CA LYS A 122 6.45 -17.43 -0.93
C LYS A 122 7.49 -17.59 -2.03
N ASN A 123 8.69 -18.06 -1.69
CA ASN A 123 9.80 -18.22 -2.65
C ASN A 123 10.08 -16.93 -3.46
N ASP A 124 10.13 -15.78 -2.77
CA ASP A 124 10.34 -14.44 -3.38
C ASP A 124 9.25 -14.02 -4.40
N THR A 125 8.12 -14.73 -4.41
CA THR A 125 6.94 -14.39 -5.21
C THR A 125 5.78 -13.99 -4.31
N CYS A 126 5.07 -12.94 -4.70
CA CYS A 126 3.88 -12.44 -4.00
C CYS A 126 2.66 -13.31 -4.32
#